data_AF-A0A1F7ZVL9-F1
#
_entry.id   AF-A0A1F7ZVL9-F1
#
_cell.length_a   1.000
_cell.length_b   1.000
_cell.length_c   1.000
_cell.angle_alpha   90.00
_cell.angle_beta   90.00
_cell.angle_gamma   90.00
#
_symmetry.space_group_name_H-M   'P 1'
#
loop_
_entity.id
_entity.type
_entity.pdbx_description
1 polymer ?
#
loop_
_entity_poly.entity_id
_entity_poly.type
_entity_poly.pdbx_seq_one_letter_code
_entity_poly.pdbx_strand_id
1 'polypeptide(L)'
;MAKIVWGTEPDIPKERIGYPIHAHCWVLLDRVIGHEIVQEHLREFARAADAYWWRNMGSWGARLWHHEDEMSCYGTKSVVDWHKPVIYHVTGSPLRIPGIQKLIVQATRECPGVDLRGHSAIVDLPLDIAILIVDLIYGSRPRSVERLNDTRNFLEVFQWKLPDTYWKTRCDCWLVFEMDDLIREKRAVNWSRFCLGLEELLLERGWYCNSGLRTRHRALTSLAGIKKHFLNMIE
;
A
#
# COMPACT_ATOMS: atom_id res chain seq x y z
N MET A 1 -60.36 18.89 22.86
CA MET A 1 -59.26 19.02 21.89
C MET A 1 -57.97 19.32 22.65
N ALA A 2 -57.15 18.31 22.93
CA ALA A 2 -55.83 18.49 23.53
C ALA A 2 -54.79 18.47 22.40
N LYS A 3 -54.05 19.56 22.22
CA LYS A 3 -52.89 19.61 21.32
C LYS A 3 -51.73 18.89 22.00
N ILE A 4 -51.30 17.76 21.43
CA ILE A 4 -50.05 17.12 21.78
C ILE A 4 -48.93 17.96 21.17
N VAL A 5 -48.12 18.58 22.04
CA VAL A 5 -46.87 19.25 21.65
C VAL A 5 -45.82 18.17 21.44
N TRP A 6 -45.51 17.87 20.17
CA TRP A 6 -44.34 17.07 19.81
C TRP A 6 -43.13 17.99 19.82
N GLY A 7 -42.41 18.03 20.95
CA GLY A 7 -41.25 18.89 21.09
C GLY A 7 -40.63 18.80 22.46
N THR A 8 -39.90 17.71 22.68
CA THR A 8 -38.66 17.59 23.46
C THR A 8 -38.36 16.10 23.57
N GLU A 9 -37.71 15.55 22.55
CA GLU A 9 -36.94 14.33 22.76
C GLU A 9 -35.96 14.65 23.90
N PRO A 10 -35.94 13.87 24.99
CA PRO A 10 -34.97 14.09 26.05
C PRO A 10 -33.58 14.02 25.43
N ASP A 11 -32.72 14.97 25.80
CA ASP A 11 -31.31 15.02 25.43
C ASP A 11 -30.62 13.82 26.07
N ILE A 12 -30.80 12.63 25.48
CA ILE A 12 -30.13 11.41 25.90
C ILE A 12 -28.65 11.71 25.77
N PRO A 13 -27.87 11.67 26.87
CA PRO A 13 -26.44 11.89 26.79
C PRO A 13 -25.90 10.90 25.76
N LYS A 14 -25.46 11.39 24.60
CA LYS A 14 -24.81 10.51 23.60
C LYS A 14 -23.69 9.79 24.34
N GLU A 15 -23.85 8.47 24.49
CA GLU A 15 -22.86 7.66 25.18
C GLU A 15 -21.48 7.97 24.59
N ARG A 16 -20.48 8.08 25.47
CA ARG A 16 -19.12 8.32 25.02
C ARG A 16 -18.63 7.06 24.32
N ILE A 17 -18.63 7.08 22.99
CA ILE A 17 -18.12 5.99 22.16
C ILE A 17 -16.60 6.07 22.12
N GLY A 18 -15.94 4.97 22.48
CA GLY A 18 -14.51 4.77 22.29
C GLY A 18 -14.24 3.81 21.13
N TYR A 19 -13.19 4.06 20.36
CA TYR A 19 -12.74 3.20 19.27
C TYR A 19 -11.41 2.52 19.64
N PRO A 20 -11.36 1.19 19.81
CA PRO A 20 -10.10 0.50 20.01
C PRO A 20 -9.29 0.53 18.72
N ILE A 21 -8.01 0.89 18.82
CA ILE A 21 -7.07 0.90 17.70
C ILE A 21 -5.92 -0.04 18.04
N HIS A 22 -5.62 -0.98 17.13
CA HIS A 22 -4.47 -1.87 17.28
C HIS A 22 -3.16 -1.06 17.32
N ALA A 23 -2.19 -1.50 18.13
CA ALA A 23 -0.90 -0.81 18.29
C ALA A 23 -0.20 -0.50 16.94
N HIS A 24 -0.22 -1.44 15.99
CA HIS A 24 0.34 -1.19 14.65
C HIS A 24 -0.44 -0.13 13.86
N CYS A 25 -1.77 -0.10 13.96
CA CYS A 25 -2.59 0.93 13.31
C CYS A 25 -2.43 2.29 13.99
N TRP A 26 -2.12 2.32 15.29
CA TRP A 26 -1.79 3.56 16.01
C TRP A 26 -0.50 4.19 15.47
N VAL A 27 0.51 3.38 15.16
CA VAL A 27 1.73 3.87 14.48
C VAL A 27 1.44 4.36 13.06
N LEU A 28 0.49 3.75 12.34
CA LEU A 28 0.07 4.24 11.02
C LEU A 28 -0.72 5.54 11.11
N LEU A 29 -1.49 5.74 12.18
CA LEU A 29 -2.23 6.98 12.42
C LEU A 29 -1.28 8.19 12.50
N ASP A 30 -0.14 8.03 13.17
CA ASP A 30 0.88 9.08 13.25
C ASP A 30 1.38 9.49 11.86
N ARG A 31 1.64 8.51 10.99
CA ARG A 31 2.05 8.79 9.59
C ARG A 31 0.98 9.51 8.77
N VAL A 32 -0.31 9.25 9.03
CA VAL A 32 -1.40 9.79 8.20
C VAL A 32 -1.88 11.14 8.72
N ILE A 33 -2.08 11.26 10.03
CA ILE A 33 -2.74 12.41 10.68
C ILE A 33 -1.77 13.17 11.58
N GLY A 34 -0.89 12.46 12.27
CA GLY A 34 -0.06 12.98 13.35
C GLY A 34 -0.66 12.62 14.71
N HIS A 35 0.15 11.99 15.56
CA HIS A 35 -0.31 11.54 16.87
C HIS A 35 -0.58 12.71 17.80
N GLU A 36 0.27 13.75 17.78
CA GLU A 36 0.17 14.91 18.67
C GLU A 36 -1.16 15.64 18.50
N ILE A 37 -1.54 15.96 17.24
CA ILE A 37 -2.81 16.63 16.94
C ILE A 37 -4.03 15.77 17.30
N VAL A 38 -3.93 14.44 17.13
CA VAL A 38 -5.00 13.51 17.53
C VAL A 38 -5.13 13.44 19.05
N GLN A 39 -4.02 13.51 19.80
CA GLN A 39 -4.06 13.53 21.26
C GLN A 39 -4.65 14.84 21.78
N GLU A 40 -4.31 15.97 21.18
CA GLU A 40 -4.83 17.29 21.53
C GLU A 40 -6.36 17.36 21.30
N HIS A 41 -6.84 16.80 20.19
CA HIS A 41 -8.24 16.84 19.77
C HIS A 41 -8.91 15.46 19.75
N LEU A 42 -8.67 14.64 20.79
CA LEU A 42 -9.09 13.25 20.81
C LEU A 42 -10.61 13.07 20.70
N ARG A 43 -11.39 14.04 21.20
CA ARG A 43 -12.86 14.01 21.14
C ARG A 43 -13.34 14.20 19.71
N GLU A 44 -12.76 15.16 19.00
CA GLU A 44 -13.05 15.47 17.61
C GLU A 44 -12.62 14.30 16.72
N PHE A 45 -11.46 13.69 17.02
CA PHE A 45 -11.01 12.48 16.34
C PHE A 45 -12.00 11.31 16.50
N ALA A 46 -12.48 11.04 17.72
CA ALA A 46 -13.47 9.99 17.96
C ALA A 46 -14.80 10.25 17.21
N ARG A 47 -15.25 11.51 17.17
CA ARG A 47 -16.44 11.90 16.40
C ARG A 47 -16.23 11.77 14.89
N ALA A 48 -15.04 12.11 14.39
CA ALA A 48 -14.68 11.94 12.99
C ALA A 48 -14.63 10.46 12.60
N ALA A 49 -14.12 9.60 13.48
CA ALA A 49 -14.16 8.15 13.31
C ALA A 49 -15.60 7.62 13.26
N ASP A 50 -16.46 8.02 14.21
CA ASP A 50 -17.88 7.66 14.21
C ASP A 50 -18.59 8.07 12.93
N ALA A 51 -18.44 9.34 12.52
CA ALA A 51 -19.02 9.84 11.29
C ALA A 51 -18.52 9.11 10.04
N TYR A 52 -17.22 8.78 9.98
CA TYR A 52 -16.65 7.99 8.89
C TYR A 52 -17.27 6.60 8.84
N TRP A 53 -17.35 5.89 9.97
CA TRP A 53 -17.84 4.52 10.00
C TRP A 53 -19.35 4.41 9.77
N TRP A 54 -20.14 5.39 10.22
CA TRP A 54 -21.56 5.49 9.85
C TRP A 54 -21.75 5.57 8.33
N ARG A 55 -20.88 6.28 7.61
CA ARG A 55 -20.93 6.40 6.15
C ARG A 55 -20.33 5.20 5.43
N ASN A 56 -19.52 4.40 6.12
CA ASN A 56 -18.77 3.28 5.56
C ASN A 56 -19.10 1.96 6.27
N MET A 57 -20.34 1.78 6.73
CA MET A 57 -20.75 0.59 7.50
C MET A 57 -20.46 -0.72 6.79
N GLY A 58 -20.56 -0.77 5.45
CA GLY A 58 -20.21 -1.98 4.68
C GLY A 58 -18.73 -2.35 4.72
N SER A 59 -17.85 -1.42 5.07
CA SER A 59 -16.41 -1.66 5.25
C SER A 59 -16.05 -1.96 6.71
N TRP A 60 -16.94 -1.67 7.65
CA TRP A 60 -16.74 -1.90 9.08
C TRP A 60 -16.76 -3.39 9.40
N GLY A 61 -15.71 -3.89 10.05
CA GLY A 61 -15.59 -5.31 10.36
C GLY A 61 -15.57 -6.22 9.12
N ALA A 62 -15.49 -5.65 7.91
CA ALA A 62 -15.43 -6.42 6.68
C ALA A 62 -14.21 -7.33 6.76
N ARG A 63 -14.46 -8.63 6.85
CA ARG A 63 -13.43 -9.64 6.89
C ARG A 63 -12.66 -9.61 5.55
N LEU A 64 -11.39 -9.99 5.56
CA LEU A 64 -10.52 -9.96 4.39
C LEU A 64 -10.85 -11.07 3.37
N TRP A 65 -12.11 -11.39 3.13
CA TRP A 65 -12.47 -12.36 2.08
C TRP A 65 -12.38 -11.73 0.70
N HIS A 66 -12.31 -12.60 -0.30
CA HIS A 66 -12.66 -12.31 -1.67
C HIS A 66 -13.64 -13.39 -2.15
N HIS A 67 -14.41 -13.09 -3.20
CA HIS A 67 -15.34 -14.05 -3.81
C HIS A 67 -14.59 -15.20 -4.47
N GLU A 68 -15.23 -16.36 -4.65
CA GLU A 68 -14.63 -17.59 -5.22
C GLU A 68 -13.96 -17.37 -6.59
N ASP A 69 -14.38 -16.34 -7.33
CA ASP A 69 -13.85 -15.99 -8.65
C ASP A 69 -12.42 -15.42 -8.58
N GLU A 70 -11.91 -15.10 -7.38
CA GLU A 70 -10.53 -14.70 -7.10
C GLU A 70 -9.66 -15.87 -6.57
N MET A 71 -9.93 -17.10 -7.05
CA MET A 71 -9.12 -18.31 -6.82
C MET A 71 -7.61 -18.16 -7.13
N SER A 72 -7.14 -17.05 -7.70
CA SER A 72 -5.73 -16.86 -8.02
C SER A 72 -4.85 -16.44 -6.84
N CYS A 73 -5.39 -16.38 -5.61
CA CYS A 73 -4.58 -16.17 -4.40
C CYS A 73 -3.86 -17.45 -3.92
N TYR A 74 -4.12 -18.60 -4.56
CA TYR A 74 -3.37 -19.83 -4.33
C TYR A 74 -2.10 -19.87 -5.19
N GLY A 75 -0.99 -20.37 -4.63
CA GLY A 75 0.02 -21.03 -5.44
C GLY A 75 -0.60 -22.29 -6.04
N THR A 76 -0.34 -22.57 -7.31
CA THR A 76 -0.76 -23.79 -8.01
C THR A 76 -0.52 -25.03 -7.17
N LYS A 77 -1.58 -25.59 -6.57
CA LYS A 77 -1.83 -27.02 -6.28
C LYS A 77 -2.98 -27.17 -5.28
N SER A 78 -4.11 -27.66 -5.75
CA SER A 78 -4.91 -28.69 -5.08
C SER A 78 -6.16 -28.97 -5.91
N VAL A 79 -6.00 -29.79 -6.95
CA VAL A 79 -7.11 -30.62 -7.44
C VAL A 79 -7.32 -31.66 -6.35
N VAL A 80 -8.30 -31.50 -5.45
CA VAL A 80 -9.33 -32.47 -5.04
C VAL A 80 -10.30 -31.80 -4.05
N ASP A 81 -11.57 -32.19 -4.15
CA ASP A 81 -12.62 -32.23 -3.12
C ASP A 81 -13.76 -31.20 -3.09
N TRP A 82 -14.97 -31.79 -3.10
CA TRP A 82 -16.30 -31.22 -3.25
C TRP A 82 -16.85 -30.50 -2.00
N HIS A 83 -15.97 -30.03 -1.11
CA HIS A 83 -16.33 -29.18 0.03
C HIS A 83 -15.49 -27.93 -0.02
N LYS A 84 -16.07 -26.84 -0.54
CA LYS A 84 -15.38 -25.55 -0.71
C LYS A 84 -14.98 -25.00 0.67
N PRO A 85 -13.68 -24.97 1.03
CA PRO A 85 -13.29 -24.45 2.33
C PRO A 85 -13.47 -22.93 2.31
N VAL A 86 -14.13 -22.40 3.33
CA VAL A 86 -14.13 -20.97 3.63
C VAL A 86 -12.69 -20.61 4.04
N ILE A 87 -11.91 -20.02 3.11
CA ILE A 87 -10.45 -19.83 3.27
C ILE A 87 -10.08 -18.50 3.94
N TYR A 88 -9.58 -18.61 5.18
CA TYR A 88 -9.14 -17.48 6.00
C TYR A 88 -7.73 -17.05 5.58
N HIS A 89 -7.55 -15.77 5.23
CA HIS A 89 -6.21 -15.20 5.10
C HIS A 89 -5.55 -15.03 6.46
N VAL A 90 -4.26 -15.39 6.57
CA VAL A 90 -3.46 -14.98 7.72
C VAL A 90 -3.13 -13.51 7.53
N THR A 91 -3.67 -12.66 8.39
CA THR A 91 -3.46 -11.22 8.28
C THR A 91 -2.05 -10.87 8.74
N GLY A 92 -1.13 -10.66 7.80
CA GLY A 92 0.19 -10.11 8.11
C GLY A 92 0.09 -8.71 8.72
N SER A 93 1.18 -8.25 9.34
CA SER A 93 1.22 -6.92 9.97
C SER A 93 1.10 -5.82 8.91
N PRO A 94 0.17 -4.85 9.07
CA PRO A 94 0.08 -3.72 8.17
C PRO A 94 1.26 -2.74 8.32
N LEU A 95 2.00 -2.83 9.43
CA LEU A 95 3.15 -1.96 9.68
C LEU A 95 4.45 -2.61 9.19
N ARG A 96 4.67 -3.90 9.51
CA ARG A 96 5.91 -4.61 9.21
C ARG A 96 5.66 -5.72 8.20
N ILE A 97 6.03 -5.48 6.94
CA ILE A 97 5.83 -6.43 5.85
C ILE A 97 7.16 -7.11 5.52
N PRO A 98 7.35 -8.41 5.87
CA PRO A 98 8.66 -9.06 5.74
C PRO A 98 9.21 -9.09 4.32
N GLY A 99 8.35 -9.21 3.30
CA GLY A 99 8.77 -9.16 1.89
C GLY A 99 9.39 -7.81 1.52
N ILE A 100 8.76 -6.71 1.95
CA ILE A 100 9.29 -5.36 1.73
C ILE A 100 10.58 -5.16 2.52
N GLN A 101 10.65 -5.61 3.78
CA GLN A 101 11.88 -5.50 4.58
C GLN A 101 13.06 -6.26 3.96
N LYS A 102 12.83 -7.48 3.47
CA LYS A 102 13.86 -8.25 2.74
C LYS A 102 14.31 -7.53 1.48
N LEU A 103 13.37 -6.96 0.73
CA LEU A 103 13.65 -6.20 -0.48
C LEU A 103 14.49 -4.94 -0.19
N ILE A 104 14.19 -4.21 0.87
CA ILE A 104 15.00 -3.06 1.33
C ILE A 104 16.44 -3.52 1.62
N VAL A 105 16.60 -4.62 2.36
CA VAL A 105 17.93 -5.16 2.69
C VAL A 105 18.70 -5.53 1.42
N GLN A 106 18.05 -6.17 0.44
CA GLN A 106 18.70 -6.50 -0.83
C GLN A 106 19.08 -5.26 -1.63
N ALA A 107 18.16 -4.30 -1.76
CA ALA A 107 18.38 -3.06 -2.52
C ALA A 107 19.40 -2.11 -1.88
N THR A 108 19.73 -2.30 -0.59
CA THR A 108 20.73 -1.47 0.12
C THR A 108 22.10 -2.12 0.27
N ARG A 109 22.22 -3.45 0.15
CA ARG A 109 23.50 -4.18 0.22
C ARG A 109 24.35 -4.05 -1.04
N GLU A 110 23.69 -3.98 -2.20
CA GLU A 110 24.35 -3.92 -3.51
C GLU A 110 24.33 -2.47 -4.01
N CYS A 111 25.28 -1.65 -3.55
CA CYS A 111 25.68 -0.46 -4.31
C CYS A 111 26.77 -0.92 -5.28
N PRO A 112 26.51 -1.02 -6.60
CA PRO A 112 27.56 -1.36 -7.54
C PRO A 112 28.53 -0.18 -7.61
N GLY A 113 29.68 -0.33 -6.96
CA GLY A 113 30.89 0.35 -7.38
C GLY A 113 31.30 -0.23 -8.75
N VAL A 114 31.50 0.68 -9.71
CA VAL A 114 32.39 0.54 -10.89
C VAL A 114 32.17 -0.72 -11.76
N ASP A 115 31.71 -0.56 -13.02
CA ASP A 115 32.62 -0.62 -14.19
C ASP A 115 31.95 -0.59 -15.59
N LEU A 116 32.77 -0.07 -16.52
CA LEU A 116 32.93 -0.30 -17.97
C LEU A 116 31.70 -0.39 -18.89
N ARG A 117 31.47 0.68 -19.65
CA ARG A 117 30.67 0.68 -20.89
C ARG A 117 31.36 -0.16 -21.97
N GLY A 118 30.64 -1.14 -22.51
CA GLY A 118 30.90 -1.68 -23.85
C GLY A 118 30.21 -0.81 -24.91
N HIS A 119 30.94 -0.41 -25.96
CA HIS A 119 30.44 0.49 -27.00
C HIS A 119 29.58 -0.23 -28.04
N SER A 120 28.29 0.10 -28.10
CA SER A 120 27.35 -0.29 -29.17
C SER A 120 26.28 0.81 -29.34
N ALA A 121 25.87 1.11 -30.57
CA ALA A 121 24.92 2.19 -30.86
C ALA A 121 23.52 2.00 -30.23
N ILE A 122 23.14 0.77 -29.86
CA ILE A 122 21.88 0.48 -29.15
C ILE A 122 22.05 0.64 -27.62
N VAL A 123 23.28 0.50 -27.13
CA VAL A 123 23.65 0.79 -25.72
C VAL A 123 23.68 2.29 -25.46
N ASP A 124 23.98 3.11 -26.49
CA ASP A 124 24.08 4.56 -26.42
C ASP A 124 22.78 5.31 -26.80
N LEU A 125 21.61 4.67 -26.64
CA LEU A 125 20.32 5.30 -26.89
C LEU A 125 20.11 6.52 -25.96
N PRO A 126 19.54 7.65 -26.46
CA PRO A 126 19.20 8.77 -25.58
C PRO A 126 18.28 8.31 -24.45
N LEU A 127 18.57 8.80 -23.24
CA LEU A 127 17.88 8.39 -22.02
C LEU A 127 16.35 8.50 -22.14
N ASP A 128 15.86 9.57 -22.76
CA ASP A 128 14.42 9.80 -22.93
C ASP A 128 13.75 8.70 -23.77
N ILE A 129 14.43 8.16 -24.78
CA ILE A 129 13.90 7.06 -25.58
C ILE A 129 13.91 5.76 -24.78
N ALA A 130 14.95 5.50 -23.97
CA ALA A 130 14.98 4.34 -23.08
C ALA A 130 13.82 4.38 -22.05
N ILE A 131 13.56 5.56 -21.48
CA ILE A 131 12.41 5.83 -20.61
C ILE A 131 11.10 5.52 -21.35
N LEU A 132 10.92 6.08 -22.57
CA LEU A 132 9.72 5.85 -23.38
C LEU A 132 9.49 4.38 -23.70
N ILE A 133 10.54 3.62 -23.99
CA ILE A 133 10.43 2.17 -24.26
C ILE A 133 9.96 1.43 -23.02
N VAL A 134 10.54 1.71 -21.85
CA VAL A 134 10.11 1.08 -20.60
C VAL A 134 8.69 1.54 -20.23
N ASP A 135 8.33 2.81 -20.40
CA ASP A 135 6.95 3.30 -20.24
C ASP A 135 5.98 2.56 -21.17
N LEU A 136 6.35 2.32 -22.43
CA LEU A 136 5.54 1.58 -23.39
C LEU A 136 5.31 0.13 -22.95
N ILE A 137 6.34 -0.55 -22.42
CA ILE A 137 6.21 -1.91 -21.86
C ILE A 137 5.18 -1.92 -20.71
N TYR A 138 5.25 -0.92 -19.83
CA TYR A 138 4.33 -0.79 -18.69
C TYR A 138 2.91 -0.39 -19.09
N GLY A 139 2.75 0.47 -20.10
CA GLY A 139 1.46 0.97 -20.56
C GLY A 139 0.71 0.02 -21.49
N SER A 140 1.41 -0.82 -22.25
CA SER A 140 0.80 -1.73 -23.23
C SER A 140 0.37 -3.09 -22.65
N ARG A 141 0.85 -3.45 -21.45
CA ARG A 141 0.66 -4.79 -20.88
C ARG A 141 0.19 -4.74 -19.43
N PRO A 142 -0.74 -5.64 -19.03
CA PRO A 142 -1.09 -5.79 -17.62
C PRO A 142 0.13 -6.23 -16.81
N ARG A 143 0.05 -6.12 -15.48
CA ARG A 143 1.10 -6.60 -14.57
C ARG A 143 1.26 -8.12 -14.75
N SER A 144 2.38 -8.54 -15.32
CA SER A 144 2.72 -9.94 -15.59
C SER A 144 4.21 -10.21 -15.41
N VAL A 145 4.55 -11.51 -15.31
CA VAL A 145 5.95 -11.96 -15.25
C VAL A 145 6.69 -11.61 -16.53
N GLU A 146 6.05 -11.73 -17.70
CA GLU A 146 6.71 -11.38 -18.98
C GLU A 146 7.07 -9.90 -19.03
N ARG A 147 6.18 -9.00 -18.59
CA ARG A 147 6.44 -7.57 -18.55
C ARG A 147 7.66 -7.23 -17.69
N LEU A 148 7.77 -7.88 -16.54
CA LEU A 148 8.88 -7.68 -15.62
C LEU A 148 10.20 -8.22 -16.19
N ASN A 149 10.17 -9.41 -16.78
CA ASN A 149 11.33 -10.03 -17.42
C ASN A 149 11.80 -9.23 -18.63
N ASP A 150 10.89 -8.77 -19.49
CA ASP A 150 11.25 -7.90 -20.62
C ASP A 150 11.95 -6.65 -20.11
N THR A 151 11.37 -5.97 -19.10
CA THR A 151 12.00 -4.78 -18.51
C THR A 151 13.41 -5.07 -18.00
N ARG A 152 13.60 -6.16 -17.24
CA ARG A 152 14.92 -6.57 -16.72
C ARG A 152 15.89 -6.85 -17.86
N ASN A 153 15.46 -7.60 -18.88
CA ASN A 153 16.26 -7.94 -20.05
C ASN A 153 16.67 -6.69 -20.84
N PHE A 154 15.77 -5.72 -21.05
CA PHE A 154 16.12 -4.45 -21.71
C PHE A 154 17.18 -3.67 -20.91
N LEU A 155 16.99 -3.54 -19.60
CA LEU A 155 17.96 -2.84 -18.76
C LEU A 155 19.33 -3.53 -18.75
N GLU A 156 19.34 -4.87 -18.71
CA GLU A 156 20.58 -5.67 -18.67
C GLU A 156 21.28 -5.72 -20.04
N VAL A 157 20.58 -6.12 -21.10
CA VAL A 157 21.17 -6.29 -22.44
C VAL A 157 21.71 -4.97 -22.97
N PHE A 158 20.97 -3.88 -22.77
CA PHE A 158 21.39 -2.56 -23.23
C PHE A 158 22.16 -1.75 -22.19
N GLN A 159 22.41 -2.33 -21.01
CA GLN A 159 23.10 -1.67 -19.88
C GLN A 159 22.46 -0.32 -19.51
N TRP A 160 21.14 -0.19 -19.71
CA TRP A 160 20.42 1.06 -19.46
C TRP A 160 20.33 1.31 -17.96
N LYS A 161 20.80 2.49 -17.55
CA LYS A 161 20.66 3.00 -16.19
C LYS A 161 19.68 4.17 -16.20
N LEU A 162 18.43 3.88 -15.89
CA LEU A 162 17.41 4.91 -15.74
C LEU A 162 17.57 5.65 -14.40
N PRO A 163 17.27 6.96 -14.33
CA PRO A 163 17.39 7.76 -13.12
C PRO A 163 16.62 7.19 -11.93
N ASP A 164 17.15 7.40 -10.73
CA ASP A 164 16.46 7.04 -9.49
C ASP A 164 15.09 7.70 -9.37
N THR A 165 14.95 8.94 -9.84
CA THR A 165 13.68 9.68 -9.84
C THR A 165 12.60 8.94 -10.59
N TYR A 166 12.93 8.36 -11.74
CA TYR A 166 12.01 7.56 -12.56
C TYR A 166 11.50 6.30 -11.82
N TRP A 167 12.39 5.60 -11.12
CA TRP A 167 12.01 4.42 -10.34
C TRP A 167 11.20 4.79 -9.11
N LYS A 168 11.55 5.89 -8.43
CA LYS A 168 10.79 6.40 -7.28
C LYS A 168 9.36 6.75 -7.65
N THR A 169 9.14 7.42 -8.79
CA THR A 169 7.79 7.81 -9.25
C THR A 169 6.91 6.63 -9.63
N ARG A 170 7.49 5.45 -9.89
CA ARG A 170 6.74 4.24 -10.25
C ARG A 170 6.20 3.48 -9.04
N CYS A 171 6.78 3.67 -7.88
CA CYS A 171 6.31 3.02 -6.67
C CYS A 171 5.25 3.90 -5.97
N ASP A 172 4.20 3.26 -5.46
CA ASP A 172 3.22 3.93 -4.62
C ASP A 172 3.81 4.18 -3.22
N CYS A 173 4.36 5.39 -3.01
CA CYS A 173 4.96 5.77 -1.73
C CYS A 173 3.95 5.83 -0.58
N TRP A 174 2.66 6.05 -0.89
CA TRP A 174 1.62 6.06 0.14
C TRP A 174 1.39 4.66 0.70
N LEU A 175 1.34 3.65 -0.16
CA LEU A 175 1.23 2.25 0.26
C LEU A 175 2.56 1.67 0.79
N VAL A 176 3.70 2.13 0.26
CA VAL A 176 5.05 1.70 0.63
C VAL A 176 5.82 2.87 1.25
N PHE A 177 5.33 3.33 2.40
CA PHE A 177 5.92 4.46 3.14
C PHE A 177 7.38 4.23 3.57
N GLU A 178 7.86 2.99 3.56
CA GLU A 178 9.27 2.71 3.80
C GLU A 178 10.18 3.42 2.79
N MET A 179 9.69 3.76 1.60
CA MET A 179 10.43 4.57 0.63
C MET A 179 10.72 5.98 1.15
N ASP A 180 9.73 6.64 1.74
CA ASP A 180 9.89 7.98 2.31
C ASP A 180 10.86 7.93 3.49
N ASP A 181 10.80 6.86 4.29
CA ASP A 181 11.76 6.61 5.38
C ASP A 181 13.19 6.49 4.83
N LEU A 182 13.41 5.69 3.77
CA LEU A 182 14.72 5.54 3.13
C LEU A 182 15.25 6.84 2.50
N ILE A 183 14.37 7.62 1.85
CA ILE A 183 14.74 8.91 1.25
C ILE A 183 15.12 9.91 2.34
N ARG A 184 14.32 10.02 3.40
CA ARG A 184 14.57 10.90 4.54
C ARG A 184 15.87 10.56 5.26
N GLU A 185 16.16 9.27 5.42
CA GLU A 185 17.40 8.77 6.00
C GLU A 185 18.62 8.87 5.06
N LYS A 186 18.43 9.34 3.82
CA LYS A 186 19.48 9.43 2.78
C LYS A 186 20.22 8.10 2.57
N ARG A 187 19.51 6.98 2.69
CA ARG A 187 20.11 5.66 2.50
C ARG A 187 20.42 5.43 1.02
N ALA A 188 21.59 4.86 0.76
CA ALA A 188 21.95 4.41 -0.59
C ALA A 188 21.09 3.18 -0.94
N VAL A 189 20.22 3.34 -1.93
CA VAL A 189 19.26 2.31 -2.35
C VAL A 189 19.36 2.19 -3.87
N ASN A 190 19.47 0.96 -4.36
CA ASN A 190 19.27 0.66 -5.77
C ASN A 190 17.76 0.70 -6.08
N TRP A 191 17.28 1.86 -6.55
CA TRP A 191 15.84 2.09 -6.76
C TRP A 191 15.24 1.26 -7.89
N SER A 192 16.03 0.91 -8.92
CA SER A 192 15.56 0.00 -9.99
C SER A 192 15.29 -1.39 -9.42
N ARG A 193 16.23 -1.93 -8.64
CA ARG A 193 16.08 -3.23 -7.98
C ARG A 193 14.90 -3.22 -7.00
N PHE A 194 14.77 -2.15 -6.22
CA PHE A 194 13.65 -2.00 -5.29
C PHE A 194 12.30 -1.97 -6.03
N CYS A 195 12.14 -1.13 -7.05
CA CYS A 195 10.90 -1.03 -7.82
C CYS A 195 10.53 -2.34 -8.51
N LEU A 196 11.49 -2.99 -9.18
CA LEU A 196 11.24 -4.25 -9.89
C LEU A 196 10.96 -5.41 -8.93
N GLY A 197 11.64 -5.46 -7.79
CA GLY A 197 11.36 -6.45 -6.75
C GLY A 197 10.01 -6.25 -6.07
N LEU A 198 9.54 -5.00 -5.93
CA LEU A 198 8.20 -4.71 -5.40
C LEU A 198 7.12 -5.18 -6.39
N GLU A 199 7.31 -4.91 -7.68
CA GLU A 199 6.45 -5.42 -8.75
C GLU A 199 6.37 -6.95 -8.73
N GLU A 200 7.50 -7.63 -8.51
CA GLU A 200 7.57 -9.09 -8.38
C GLU A 200 6.75 -9.62 -7.20
N LEU A 201 6.88 -8.99 -6.02
CA LEU A 201 6.08 -9.34 -4.85
C LEU A 201 4.57 -9.17 -5.13
N LEU A 202 4.20 -8.14 -5.90
CA LEU A 202 2.81 -7.85 -6.25
C LEU A 202 2.23 -8.77 -7.35
N LEU A 203 3.07 -9.52 -8.08
CA LEU A 203 2.60 -10.54 -9.02
C LEU A 203 1.99 -11.73 -8.29
N GLU A 204 2.53 -12.09 -7.13
CA GLU A 204 1.98 -13.16 -6.30
C GLU A 204 0.74 -12.63 -5.54
N ARG A 205 -0.46 -12.84 -6.09
CA ARG A 205 -1.70 -12.35 -5.44
C ARG A 205 -1.86 -12.85 -4.01
N GLY A 206 -1.45 -14.10 -3.75
CA GLY A 206 -1.41 -14.67 -2.41
C GLY A 206 -0.52 -13.89 -1.45
N TRP A 207 0.61 -13.36 -1.94
CA TRP A 207 1.49 -12.51 -1.14
C TRP A 207 0.80 -11.19 -0.75
N TYR A 208 0.15 -10.49 -1.68
CA TYR A 208 -0.54 -9.22 -1.38
C TYR A 208 -1.58 -9.39 -0.24
N CYS A 209 -2.35 -10.48 -0.29
CA CYS A 209 -3.38 -10.77 0.69
C CYS A 209 -2.83 -11.20 2.06
N ASN A 210 -1.76 -11.98 2.11
CA ASN A 210 -1.25 -12.58 3.35
C ASN A 210 -0.08 -11.80 3.99
N SER A 211 0.61 -10.95 3.22
CA SER A 211 1.80 -10.21 3.70
C SER A 211 1.48 -9.10 4.71
N GLY A 212 0.23 -8.66 4.77
CA GLY A 212 -0.20 -7.47 5.50
C GLY A 212 -0.36 -6.23 4.64
N LEU A 213 0.06 -6.27 3.36
CA LEU A 213 -0.03 -5.11 2.46
C LEU A 213 -1.49 -4.71 2.15
N ARG A 214 -2.37 -5.69 1.93
CA ARG A 214 -3.81 -5.43 1.79
C ARG A 214 -4.41 -4.82 3.05
N THR A 215 -4.02 -5.31 4.23
CA THR A 215 -4.45 -4.76 5.52
C THR A 215 -3.95 -3.32 5.69
N ARG A 216 -2.70 -3.05 5.29
CA ARG A 216 -2.11 -1.71 5.27
C ARG A 216 -2.93 -0.78 4.39
N HIS A 217 -3.18 -1.17 3.14
CA HIS A 217 -3.98 -0.38 2.19
C HIS A 217 -5.33 0.01 2.82
N ARG A 218 -6.08 -0.96 3.36
CA ARG A 218 -7.37 -0.70 4.02
C ARG A 218 -7.26 0.24 5.22
N ALA A 219 -6.25 0.04 6.07
CA ALA A 219 -6.02 0.88 7.24
C ALA A 219 -5.71 2.31 6.83
N LEU A 220 -4.80 2.51 5.86
CA LEU A 220 -4.45 3.82 5.35
C LEU A 220 -5.65 4.51 4.67
N THR A 221 -6.45 3.79 3.87
CA THR A 221 -7.68 4.35 3.26
C THR A 221 -8.64 4.84 4.34
N SER A 222 -8.83 4.04 5.39
CA SER A 222 -9.75 4.39 6.48
C SER A 222 -9.25 5.58 7.27
N LEU A 223 -7.96 5.59 7.62
CA LEU A 223 -7.33 6.71 8.33
C LEU A 223 -7.37 8.00 7.50
N ALA A 224 -7.17 7.93 6.18
CA ALA A 224 -7.28 9.09 5.30
C ALA A 224 -8.71 9.64 5.24
N GLY A 225 -9.72 8.76 5.22
CA GLY A 225 -11.13 9.15 5.31
C GLY A 225 -11.47 9.82 6.64
N ILE A 226 -11.00 9.24 7.76
CA ILE A 226 -11.17 9.82 9.10
C ILE A 226 -10.45 11.17 9.19
N LYS A 227 -9.21 11.28 8.69
CA LYS A 227 -8.43 12.53 8.64
C LYS A 227 -9.24 13.66 8.02
N LYS A 228 -9.88 13.41 6.87
CA LYS A 228 -10.70 14.40 6.18
C LYS A 228 -11.82 14.95 7.06
N HIS A 229 -12.50 14.08 7.81
CA HIS A 229 -13.53 14.51 8.75
C HIS A 229 -12.96 15.24 9.96
N PHE A 230 -11.84 14.76 10.47
CA PHE A 230 -11.17 15.28 11.65
C PHE A 230 -10.64 16.70 11.44
N LEU A 231 -9.92 16.95 10.34
CA LEU A 231 -9.36 18.27 10.03
C LEU A 231 -10.48 19.33 9.90
N ASN A 232 -11.59 18.98 9.24
CA ASN A 232 -12.75 19.87 9.12
C ASN A 232 -13.43 20.21 10.47
N MET A 233 -13.11 19.51 11.56
CA MET A 233 -13.68 19.76 12.89
C MET A 233 -12.78 20.61 13.79
N ILE A 234 -11.49 20.72 13.46
CA ILE A 234 -10.49 21.42 14.27
C ILE A 234 -9.95 22.69 13.59
N GLU A 235 -10.18 22.83 12.27
CA GLU A 235 -10.08 24.10 11.53
C GLU A 235 -11.27 25.01 11.87
#